data_AF-X1DZX7-F1
#
_entry.id   AF-X1DZX7-F1
#
_cell.length_a   1.000
_cell.length_b   1.000
_cell.length_c   1.000
_cell.angle_alpha   90.00
_cell.angle_beta   90.00
_cell.angle_gamma   90.00
#
_symmetry.space_group_name_H-M   'P 1'
#
loop_
_entity.id
_entity.type
_entity.pdbx_description
1 polymer ?
#
loop_
_entity_poly.entity_id
_entity_poly.type
_entity_poly.pdbx_seq_one_letter_code
_entity_poly.pdbx_strand_id
1 'polypeptide(L)'
;MPVDLVLLHPPSVYDFRQKTILYGPVSDLIPSSYMFEMYPIGFTSIAEYLEGAGYRVRIVNLAVRMLNDKKFDAEALVKRLRAPVFGIDLHWLVSAHGAIEIA
;
A
#
# COMPACT_ATOMS: atom_id res chain seq x y z
N MET A 1 14.19 16.99 6.40
CA MET A 1 15.16 15.93 6.76
C MET A 1 14.80 14.66 5.98
N PRO A 2 15.75 13.76 5.63
CA PRO A 2 15.53 12.61 4.72
C PRO A 2 14.79 11.43 5.38
N VAL A 3 13.76 10.83 4.76
CA VAL A 3 13.00 9.70 5.33
C VAL A 3 13.90 8.45 5.42
N ASP A 4 13.81 7.69 6.51
CA ASP A 4 14.62 6.50 6.77
C ASP A 4 13.93 5.20 6.30
N LEU A 5 12.60 5.13 6.39
CA LEU A 5 11.79 4.01 5.92
C LEU A 5 10.51 4.50 5.24
N VAL A 6 10.23 3.97 4.05
CA VAL A 6 8.94 4.14 3.38
C VAL A 6 8.16 2.82 3.42
N LEU A 7 6.96 2.85 3.98
CA LEU A 7 6.03 1.73 4.02
C LEU A 7 4.95 1.93 2.94
N LEU A 8 4.96 1.09 1.91
CA LEU A 8 4.05 1.11 0.77
C LEU A 8 2.91 0.12 1.00
N HIS A 9 1.67 0.61 1.06
CA HIS A 9 0.47 -0.23 1.16
C HIS A 9 -0.20 -0.33 -0.22
N PRO A 10 0.00 -1.43 -0.97
CA PRO A 10 -0.51 -1.61 -2.32
C PRO A 10 -2.01 -1.95 -2.31
N PRO A 11 -2.74 -1.73 -3.42
CA PRO A 11 -4.04 -2.37 -3.62
C PRO A 11 -3.88 -3.88 -3.74
N SER A 12 -4.91 -4.67 -3.42
CA SER A 12 -4.84 -6.14 -3.59
C SER A 12 -4.45 -6.59 -5.00
N VAL A 13 -5.01 -5.96 -6.03
CA VAL A 13 -4.60 -6.16 -7.43
C VAL A 13 -4.18 -4.82 -8.00
N TYR A 14 -2.95 -4.71 -8.51
CA TYR A 14 -2.40 -3.44 -9.00
C TYR A 14 -3.14 -2.87 -10.22
N ASP A 15 -3.44 -3.72 -11.20
CA ASP A 15 -4.04 -3.35 -12.49
C ASP A 15 -5.58 -3.20 -12.44
N PHE A 16 -6.17 -3.06 -11.25
CA PHE A 16 -7.62 -3.06 -11.08
C PHE A 16 -8.37 -1.96 -11.84
N ARG A 17 -7.66 -0.92 -12.27
CA ARG A 17 -8.20 0.18 -13.09
C ARG A 17 -8.20 -0.13 -14.58
N GLN A 18 -7.43 -1.13 -15.01
CA GLN A 18 -7.22 -1.50 -16.41
C GLN A 18 -7.99 -2.76 -16.81
N LYS A 19 -8.21 -3.68 -15.86
CA LYS A 19 -8.80 -5.00 -16.13
C LYS A 19 -10.08 -5.18 -15.32
N THR A 20 -11.10 -5.78 -15.93
CA THR A 20 -12.26 -6.26 -15.19
C THR A 20 -11.86 -7.52 -14.43
N ILE A 21 -12.04 -7.51 -13.11
CA ILE A 21 -11.64 -8.61 -12.22
C ILE A 21 -12.86 -9.11 -11.47
N LEU A 22 -13.01 -10.44 -11.44
CA LEU A 22 -13.98 -11.10 -10.58
C LEU A 22 -13.29 -11.41 -9.24
N TYR A 23 -13.56 -10.60 -8.21
CA TYR A 23 -12.91 -10.71 -6.90
C TYR A 23 -13.39 -11.89 -6.04
N GLY A 24 -14.48 -12.55 -6.45
CA GLY A 24 -15.02 -13.73 -5.79
C GLY A 24 -15.51 -13.47 -4.36
N PRO A 25 -15.74 -14.53 -3.57
CA PRO A 25 -16.38 -14.43 -2.26
C PRO A 25 -15.51 -13.80 -1.17
N VAL A 26 -14.19 -13.72 -1.37
CA VAL A 26 -13.27 -13.04 -0.42
C VAL A 26 -13.65 -11.57 -0.27
N SER A 27 -14.20 -11.02 -1.34
CA SER A 27 -14.59 -9.63 -1.50
C SER A 27 -15.89 -9.28 -0.73
N ASP A 28 -16.73 -10.28 -0.44
CA ASP A 28 -18.04 -10.11 0.22
C ASP A 28 -18.00 -10.24 1.75
N LEU A 29 -16.88 -10.73 2.31
CA LEU A 29 -16.77 -11.09 3.72
C LEU A 29 -16.04 -10.05 4.57
N ILE A 30 -15.52 -8.99 3.96
CA ILE A 30 -14.59 -8.05 4.62
C ILE A 30 -15.10 -6.62 4.37
N PRO A 31 -15.25 -5.78 5.42
CA PRO A 31 -15.87 -4.45 5.31
C PRO A 31 -14.95 -3.37 4.70
N SER A 32 -14.07 -3.74 3.77
CA SER A 32 -13.25 -2.85 2.94
C SER A 32 -13.75 -2.87 1.49
N SER A 33 -13.30 -1.94 0.65
CA SER A 33 -13.41 -2.22 -0.79
C SER A 33 -12.57 -3.46 -1.16
N TYR A 34 -12.78 -3.98 -2.36
CA TYR A 34 -12.01 -5.10 -2.91
C TYR A 34 -10.50 -4.82 -3.04
N MET A 35 -10.07 -3.57 -2.83
CA MET A 35 -8.67 -3.18 -2.83
C MET A 35 -8.00 -3.21 -1.46
N PHE A 36 -8.74 -3.51 -0.38
CA PHE A 36 -8.20 -3.57 0.99
C PHE A 36 -7.46 -2.29 1.38
N GLU A 37 -8.09 -1.16 1.07
CA GLU A 37 -7.55 0.19 1.17
C GLU A 37 -7.59 0.79 2.58
N MET A 38 -8.21 0.10 3.53
CA MET A 38 -8.28 0.56 4.91
C MET A 38 -6.90 0.89 5.48
N TYR A 39 -6.90 1.75 6.49
CA TYR A 39 -5.67 2.21 7.12
C TYR A 39 -4.86 1.01 7.67
N PRO A 40 -3.60 0.79 7.23
CA PRO A 40 -2.83 -0.39 7.60
C PRO A 40 -2.35 -0.26 9.06
N ILE A 41 -3.13 -0.82 9.99
CA ILE A 41 -2.85 -0.72 11.44
C ILE A 41 -1.46 -1.28 11.75
N GLY A 42 -1.07 -2.41 11.15
CA GLY A 42 0.27 -2.99 11.34
C GLY A 42 1.40 -2.04 10.97
N PHE A 43 1.28 -1.31 9.85
CA PHE A 43 2.24 -0.28 9.46
C PHE A 43 2.27 0.90 10.42
N THR A 44 1.13 1.25 10.99
CA THR A 44 1.05 2.32 11.98
C THR A 44 1.78 1.95 13.25
N SER A 45 1.61 0.72 13.74
CA SER A 45 2.37 0.21 14.89
C SER A 45 3.88 0.15 14.61
N ILE A 46 4.29 -0.25 13.40
CA ILE A 46 5.71 -0.23 12.99
C ILE A 46 6.25 1.20 12.98
N ALA A 47 5.51 2.14 12.39
CA ALA A 47 5.90 3.53 12.32
C ALA A 47 6.04 4.13 13.72
N GLU A 48 5.04 3.96 14.59
CA GLU A 48 5.06 4.45 15.98
C GLU A 48 6.27 3.91 16.75
N TYR A 49 6.52 2.60 16.66
CA TYR A 49 7.67 1.98 17.34
C TYR A 49 9.01 2.54 16.87
N LEU A 50 9.21 2.67 15.54
CA LEU A 50 10.46 3.15 14.96
C LEU A 50 10.64 4.66 15.15
N GLU A 51 9.57 5.44 15.10
CA GLU A 51 9.59 6.87 15.41
C GLU A 51 9.97 7.11 16.88
N GLY A 52 9.47 6.29 17.80
CA GLY A 52 9.90 6.28 19.20
C GLY A 52 11.40 5.96 19.39
N ALA A 53 12.00 5.23 18.43
CA ALA A 53 13.43 4.93 18.39
C ALA A 53 14.27 5.96 17.60
N GLY A 54 13.65 7.05 17.12
CA GLY A 54 14.34 8.15 16.44
C GLY A 54 14.45 8.01 14.91
N TYR A 55 13.83 6.99 14.30
CA TYR A 55 13.76 6.85 12.84
C TYR A 55 12.58 7.66 12.27
N ARG A 56 12.69 8.08 11.01
CA ARG A 56 11.61 8.79 10.32
C ARG A 56 10.95 7.87 9.32
N VAL A 57 9.72 7.47 9.61
CA VAL A 57 8.93 6.52 8.83
C VAL A 57 7.86 7.26 8.04
N ARG A 58 7.59 6.83 6.80
CA ARG A 58 6.50 7.37 5.98
C ARG A 58 5.63 6.25 5.45
N ILE A 59 4.34 6.26 5.79
CA ILE A 59 3.34 5.36 5.22
C ILE A 59 2.75 6.00 3.95
N VAL A 60 2.70 5.23 2.86
CA VAL A 60 2.08 5.61 1.59
C VAL A 60 1.04 4.56 1.23
N ASN A 61 -0.23 4.90 1.44
CA ASN A 61 -1.35 4.07 1.01
C ASN A 61 -1.63 4.29 -0.48
N LEU A 62 -1.09 3.40 -1.32
CA LEU A 62 -1.28 3.43 -2.76
C LEU A 62 -2.70 3.00 -3.13
N ALA A 63 -3.27 2.02 -2.43
CA ALA A 63 -4.64 1.54 -2.66
C ALA A 63 -5.67 2.68 -2.62
N VAL A 64 -5.70 3.45 -1.53
CA VAL A 64 -6.63 4.59 -1.37
C VAL A 64 -6.37 5.67 -2.42
N ARG A 65 -5.10 5.98 -2.72
CA ARG A 65 -4.77 7.01 -3.72
C ARG A 65 -5.25 6.62 -5.11
N MET A 66 -5.06 5.36 -5.49
CA MET A 66 -5.49 4.82 -6.78
C MET A 66 -7.02 4.74 -6.88
N LEU A 67 -7.72 4.47 -5.77
CA LEU A 67 -9.18 4.48 -5.71
C LEU A 67 -9.77 5.90 -5.80
N ASN A 68 -9.22 6.84 -5.04
CA ASN A 68 -9.77 8.19 -4.93
C ASN A 68 -9.49 9.06 -6.16
N ASP A 69 -8.41 8.78 -6.91
CA ASP A 69 -8.05 9.53 -8.10
C ASP A 69 -7.74 8.61 -9.27
N LYS A 70 -8.63 8.60 -10.26
CA LYS A 70 -8.48 7.82 -11.50
C LYS A 70 -7.25 8.24 -12.32
N LYS A 71 -6.76 9.47 -12.16
CA LYS A 71 -5.57 10.00 -12.84
C LYS A 71 -4.29 9.85 -12.02
N PHE A 72 -4.38 9.30 -10.81
CA PHE A 72 -3.21 9.10 -9.97
C PHE A 72 -2.26 8.06 -10.57
N ASP A 73 -1.04 8.50 -10.83
CA ASP A 73 0.06 7.68 -11.34
C ASP A 73 0.91 7.16 -10.17
N ALA A 74 0.74 5.87 -9.87
CA ALA A 74 1.44 5.20 -8.78
C ALA A 74 2.93 5.07 -9.08
N GLU A 75 3.31 4.76 -10.33
CA GLU A 75 4.72 4.62 -10.72
C GLU A 75 5.47 5.94 -10.58
N ALA A 76 4.85 7.04 -11.04
CA ALA A 76 5.45 8.38 -10.93
C ALA A 76 5.63 8.78 -9.47
N LEU A 77 4.71 8.40 -8.57
CA LEU A 77 4.89 8.61 -7.13
C LEU A 77 6.07 7.78 -6.62
N VAL A 78 6.09 6.47 -6.87
CA VAL A 78 7.14 5.55 -6.36
C VAL A 78 8.53 5.99 -6.83
N LYS A 79 8.69 6.36 -8.11
CA LYS A 79 9.96 6.89 -8.68
C LYS A 79 10.48 8.16 -7.98
N ARG A 80 9.60 8.93 -7.34
CA ARG A 80 9.96 10.17 -6.61
C ARG A 80 10.27 9.91 -5.14
N LEU A 81 9.90 8.76 -4.58
CA LEU A 81 10.18 8.42 -3.19
C LEU A 81 11.69 8.19 -3.02
N ARG A 82 12.22 8.66 -1.89
CA ARG A 82 13.64 8.55 -1.53
C ARG A 82 13.72 8.11 -0.08
N ALA A 83 14.23 6.90 0.13
CA ALA A 83 14.55 6.33 1.43
C ALA A 83 15.61 5.23 1.23
N PRO A 84 16.43 4.93 2.25
CA PRO A 84 17.36 3.81 2.20
C PRO A 84 16.65 2.45 2.32
N VAL A 85 15.44 2.41 2.92
CA VAL A 85 14.66 1.19 3.11
C VAL A 85 13.22 1.40 2.66
N PHE A 86 12.67 0.39 1.98
CA PHE A 86 11.26 0.30 1.62
C PHE A 86 10.67 -0.98 2.21
N GLY A 87 9.49 -0.87 2.82
CA GLY A 87 8.66 -2.00 3.21
C GLY A 87 7.39 -2.01 2.37
N ILE A 88 6.98 -3.18 1.90
CA ILE A 88 5.78 -3.36 1.07
C ILE A 88 4.83 -4.27 1.83
N ASP A 89 3.56 -3.89 1.95
CA ASP A 89 2.60 -4.68 2.71
C ASP A 89 2.23 -5.96 1.97
N LEU A 90 2.36 -7.08 2.67
CA LEU A 90 1.80 -8.38 2.31
C LEU A 90 1.06 -8.90 3.54
N HIS A 91 -0.15 -8.39 3.74
CA HIS A 91 -0.97 -8.82 4.86
C HIS A 91 -1.50 -10.24 4.64
N TRP A 92 -2.26 -10.47 3.56
CA TRP A 92 -2.87 -11.76 3.19
C TRP A 92 -2.53 -12.16 1.75
N LEU A 93 -2.86 -13.40 1.35
CA LEU A 93 -2.60 -13.90 -0.01
C LEU A 93 -3.24 -13.02 -1.10
N VAL A 94 -4.40 -12.40 -0.83
CA VAL A 94 -5.05 -11.49 -1.78
C VAL A 94 -4.21 -10.24 -2.09
N SER A 95 -3.30 -9.85 -1.20
CA SER A 95 -2.40 -8.70 -1.43
C SER A 95 -1.15 -9.07 -2.22
N ALA A 96 -0.92 -10.36 -2.53
CA ALA A 96 0.31 -10.81 -3.16
C ALA A 96 0.55 -10.16 -4.53
N HIS A 97 -0.49 -10.04 -5.36
CA HIS A 97 -0.35 -9.40 -6.67
C HIS A 97 0.04 -7.93 -6.52
N GLY A 98 -0.64 -7.17 -5.68
CA GLY A 98 -0.29 -5.77 -5.40
C GLY A 98 1.13 -5.60 -4.87
N ALA A 99 1.54 -6.46 -3.93
CA ALA A 99 2.86 -6.41 -3.33
C ALA A 99 3.97 -6.67 -4.36
N ILE A 100 3.79 -7.68 -5.22
CA ILE A 100 4.77 -8.06 -6.24
C ILE A 100 4.91 -6.96 -7.31
N GLU A 101 3.81 -6.39 -7.79
CA GLU A 101 3.86 -5.35 -8.83
C GLU A 101 4.47 -4.01 -8.35
N ILE A 102 4.50 -3.79 -7.03
CA ILE A 102 5.14 -2.61 -6.43
C ILE A 102 6.63 -2.81 -6.14
N ALA A 103 7.08 -4.06 -6.00
CA ALA A 103 8.46 -4.41 -5.62
C ALA A 103 9.45 -4.27 -6.78
#